data_AF-A0A1D9Q1X2-F1
#
_entry.id   AF-A0A1D9Q1X2-F1
#
_cell.length_a   1.000
_cell.length_b   1.000
_cell.length_c   1.000
_cell.angle_alpha   90.00
_cell.angle_beta   90.00
_cell.angle_gamma   90.00
#
_symmetry.space_group_name_H-M   'P 1'
#
loop_
_entity.id
_entity.type
_entity.pdbx_description
1 polymer ?
#
loop_
_entity_poly.entity_id
_entity_poly.type
_entity_poly.pdbx_seq_one_letter_code
_entity_poly.pdbx_strand_id
1 'polypeptide(L)'
;MAYRSRSPTHIGIILLTVLVCVYLYNKQPTNLRSSIIQFSVDEQKPSVDILQSLSLTEDQCAANFPGLTKEIDDAVARGPFPLRKQPDHRTGLVQGRIKDGKVYIISTDPSLPRNMLQERDSVLHQLHRAVITSPSPLPNTIFAFNILDTPMNNSWAFSRSNDPHIENGNYWVMPHFSFWSWPLSFIGTVDQALSKIEDIEKNTQWTEKIDKAVWRGTGWFNTVGNKDLRPGLIQKGKEKEWADIEALKWNTNSESAENAIGIEDFCRYKYIVYTEGITYSGRLLFHQACASIILTPPPTYLLHNTHFMRPIFSSSFFSAREESPETGYDWATRWPKTYGQSEANIIFVEPDWSDLEETIMYLRKNPEIATGIAKRQRDLFTKYLSPASEACYWRALIRGWSKVAEPDYEDDGWAGWDAEGPENGEGMRWETFSLLGKVAKN
;
A
#
# COMPACT_ATOMS: atom_id res chain seq x y z
N MET A 1 -40.19 -3.21 -68.19
CA MET A 1 -39.80 -2.23 -67.15
C MET A 1 -38.33 -2.45 -66.82
N ALA A 2 -37.58 -1.36 -66.73
CA ALA A 2 -36.14 -1.30 -67.00
C ALA A 2 -35.23 -2.01 -65.98
N TYR A 3 -34.29 -2.79 -66.48
CA TYR A 3 -33.11 -3.27 -65.77
C TYR A 3 -32.07 -2.12 -65.74
N ARG A 4 -31.91 -1.45 -64.59
CA ARG A 4 -30.86 -0.43 -64.41
C ARG A 4 -29.53 -1.14 -64.14
N SER A 5 -28.69 -1.21 -65.18
CA SER A 5 -27.28 -1.59 -65.08
C SER A 5 -26.55 -0.63 -64.12
N ARG A 6 -26.01 -1.15 -63.00
CA ARG A 6 -25.07 -0.38 -62.19
C ARG A 6 -23.77 -0.23 -62.99
N SER A 7 -23.42 1.02 -63.29
CA SER A 7 -22.22 1.37 -64.05
C SER A 7 -20.95 0.78 -63.42
N PRO A 8 -20.02 0.19 -64.21
CA PRO A 8 -18.76 -0.37 -63.71
C PRO A 8 -17.87 0.68 -63.01
N THR A 9 -18.12 1.98 -63.23
CA THR A 9 -17.43 3.06 -62.51
C THR A 9 -17.77 3.12 -61.02
N HIS A 10 -18.96 2.71 -60.58
CA HIS A 10 -19.31 2.73 -59.16
C HIS A 10 -18.67 1.59 -58.37
N ILE A 11 -18.44 0.43 -58.99
CA ILE A 11 -17.74 -0.69 -58.36
C ILE A 11 -16.24 -0.36 -58.23
N GLY A 12 -15.65 0.27 -59.26
CA GLY A 12 -14.27 0.72 -59.23
C GLY A 12 -13.99 1.76 -58.14
N ILE A 13 -14.89 2.72 -57.93
CA ILE A 13 -14.74 3.75 -56.88
C ILE A 13 -14.82 3.13 -55.48
N ILE A 14 -15.71 2.15 -55.25
CA ILE A 14 -15.83 1.46 -53.96
C ILE A 14 -14.59 0.61 -53.66
N LEU A 15 -14.05 -0.09 -54.65
CA LEU A 15 -12.81 -0.86 -54.48
C LEU A 15 -11.61 0.06 -54.19
N LEU A 16 -11.55 1.21 -54.86
CA LEU A 16 -10.48 2.19 -54.63
C LEU A 16 -10.58 2.82 -53.23
N THR A 17 -11.78 3.17 -52.76
CA THR A 17 -11.95 3.69 -51.40
C THR A 17 -11.65 2.64 -50.32
N VAL A 18 -12.04 1.39 -50.51
CA VAL A 18 -11.67 0.29 -49.59
C VAL A 18 -10.15 0.09 -49.56
N LEU A 19 -9.48 0.09 -50.71
CA LEU A 19 -8.02 -0.05 -50.79
C LEU A 19 -7.30 1.16 -50.17
N VAL A 20 -7.79 2.38 -50.37
CA VAL A 20 -7.24 3.59 -49.73
C VAL A 20 -7.49 3.56 -48.22
N CYS A 21 -8.65 3.11 -47.75
CA CYS A 21 -8.92 2.96 -46.32
C CYS A 21 -8.01 1.89 -45.68
N VAL A 22 -7.78 0.75 -46.33
CA VAL A 22 -6.85 -0.29 -45.85
C VAL A 22 -5.40 0.21 -45.88
N TYR A 23 -5.01 0.95 -46.92
CA TYR A 23 -3.68 1.55 -47.01
C TYR A 23 -3.45 2.61 -45.94
N LEU A 24 -4.43 3.48 -45.68
CA LEU A 24 -4.35 4.50 -44.63
C LEU A 24 -4.41 3.89 -43.22
N TYR A 25 -5.19 2.82 -43.02
CA TYR A 25 -5.21 2.05 -41.77
C TYR A 25 -3.85 1.40 -41.50
N ASN A 26 -3.19 0.85 -42.51
CA ASN A 26 -1.85 0.25 -42.39
C ASN A 26 -0.71 1.29 -42.30
N LYS A 27 -0.97 2.56 -42.60
CA LYS A 27 0.01 3.65 -42.51
C LYS A 27 -0.14 4.55 -41.27
N GLN A 28 -1.14 4.31 -40.43
CA GLN A 28 -1.20 4.99 -39.14
C GLN A 28 -0.01 4.56 -38.27
N PRO A 29 0.73 5.51 -37.66
CA PRO A 29 1.77 5.19 -36.70
C PRO A 29 1.18 4.35 -35.57
N THR A 30 1.91 3.33 -35.16
CA THR A 30 1.55 2.27 -34.19
C THR A 30 1.35 2.77 -32.75
N ASN A 31 0.63 3.88 -32.56
CA ASN A 31 0.41 4.50 -31.25
C ASN A 31 -1.06 4.51 -30.79
N LEU A 32 -1.96 3.81 -31.49
CA LEU A 32 -3.36 3.65 -31.08
C LEU A 32 -3.85 2.19 -31.27
N ARG A 33 -3.03 1.22 -30.84
CA ARG A 33 -3.56 -0.09 -30.45
C ARG A 33 -3.75 -0.08 -28.95
N SER A 34 -5.01 0.01 -28.55
CA SER A 34 -5.57 -0.55 -27.32
C SER A 34 -4.55 -0.98 -26.27
N SER A 35 -4.45 -0.23 -25.17
CA SER A 35 -3.77 -0.61 -23.94
C SER A 35 -4.49 -1.77 -23.26
N ILE A 36 -4.60 -2.91 -23.94
CA ILE A 36 -4.77 -4.21 -23.30
C ILE A 36 -3.34 -4.61 -22.99
N ILE A 37 -2.91 -4.32 -21.76
CA ILE A 37 -1.70 -4.88 -21.20
C ILE A 37 -1.95 -6.39 -21.08
N GLN A 38 -1.68 -7.13 -22.16
CA GLN A 38 -1.33 -8.54 -22.04
C GLN A 38 -0.02 -8.56 -21.27
N PHE A 39 -0.10 -8.73 -19.95
CA PHE A 39 1.03 -9.12 -19.13
C PHE A 39 1.51 -10.48 -19.65
N SER A 40 2.44 -10.44 -20.59
CA SER A 40 3.27 -11.59 -20.92
C SER A 40 4.04 -11.96 -19.66
N VAL A 41 3.78 -13.15 -19.15
CA VAL A 41 4.48 -13.77 -18.03
C VAL A 41 5.89 -14.15 -18.51
N ASP A 42 6.76 -13.14 -18.62
CA ASP A 42 8.22 -13.32 -18.62
C ASP A 42 8.92 -12.01 -18.21
N GLU A 43 8.39 -11.34 -17.17
CA GLU A 43 9.12 -10.25 -16.53
C GLU A 43 10.14 -10.89 -15.57
N GLN A 44 11.38 -11.04 -16.03
CA GLN A 44 12.46 -11.60 -15.24
C GLN A 44 12.55 -10.87 -13.90
N LYS A 45 12.39 -11.60 -12.78
CA LYS A 45 12.45 -11.02 -11.43
C LYS A 45 13.75 -10.22 -11.28
N PRO A 46 13.70 -8.97 -10.76
CA PRO A 46 14.91 -8.18 -10.57
C PRO A 46 15.95 -8.94 -9.73
N SER A 47 17.24 -8.75 -10.05
CA SER A 47 18.31 -9.38 -9.28
C SER A 47 18.31 -8.89 -7.83
N VAL A 48 18.90 -9.67 -6.93
CA VAL A 48 19.04 -9.29 -5.52
C VAL A 48 19.74 -7.94 -5.37
N ASP A 49 20.78 -7.69 -6.18
CA ASP A 49 21.51 -6.41 -6.18
C ASP A 49 20.60 -5.23 -6.53
N ILE A 50 19.68 -5.40 -7.49
CA ILE A 50 18.70 -4.37 -7.84
C ILE A 50 17.72 -4.15 -6.69
N LEU A 51 17.20 -5.23 -6.08
CA LEU A 51 16.25 -5.14 -4.97
C LEU A 51 16.86 -4.50 -3.71
N GLN A 52 18.18 -4.61 -3.53
CA GLN A 52 18.91 -4.01 -2.39
C GLN A 52 19.49 -2.62 -2.70
N SER A 53 19.50 -2.20 -3.97
CA SER A 53 20.12 -0.94 -4.37
C SER A 53 19.30 0.27 -3.91
N LEU A 54 19.89 1.05 -3.00
CA LEU A 54 19.30 2.31 -2.56
C LEU A 54 19.51 3.44 -3.58
N SER A 55 20.32 3.28 -4.61
CA SER A 55 20.73 4.38 -5.52
C SER A 55 20.19 4.25 -6.95
N LEU A 56 19.11 3.49 -7.15
CA LEU A 56 18.45 3.41 -8.46
C LEU A 56 17.98 4.78 -8.95
N THR A 57 18.22 5.04 -10.24
CA THR A 57 17.71 6.19 -10.98
C THR A 57 16.19 6.09 -11.18
N GLU A 58 15.54 7.19 -11.56
CA GLU A 58 14.10 7.23 -11.80
C GLU A 58 13.66 6.23 -12.88
N ASP A 59 14.40 6.14 -13.99
CA ASP A 59 14.13 5.18 -15.06
C ASP A 59 14.31 3.73 -14.59
N GLN A 60 15.34 3.46 -13.78
CA GLN A 60 15.54 2.14 -13.18
C GLN A 60 14.42 1.79 -12.19
N CYS A 61 13.97 2.74 -11.37
CA CYS A 61 12.82 2.56 -10.48
C CYS A 61 11.56 2.22 -11.29
N ALA A 62 11.26 2.97 -12.34
CA ALA A 62 10.08 2.75 -13.18
C ALA A 62 10.13 1.40 -13.90
N ALA A 63 11.30 1.02 -14.43
CA ALA A 63 11.48 -0.25 -15.11
C ALA A 63 11.40 -1.46 -14.16
N ASN A 64 11.96 -1.35 -12.96
CA ASN A 64 12.01 -2.46 -12.02
C ASN A 64 10.76 -2.55 -11.12
N PHE A 65 10.02 -1.47 -10.90
CA PHE A 65 8.84 -1.46 -10.03
C PHE A 65 7.62 -0.83 -10.74
N PRO A 66 7.13 -1.47 -11.82
CA PRO A 66 6.03 -0.91 -12.62
C PRO A 66 4.76 -0.71 -11.77
N GLY A 67 4.17 0.48 -11.87
CA GLY A 67 2.97 0.83 -11.12
C GLY A 67 3.20 1.14 -9.63
N LEU A 68 4.44 1.17 -9.15
CA LEU A 68 4.78 1.52 -7.75
C LEU A 68 4.22 2.89 -7.34
N THR A 69 4.19 3.85 -8.26
CA THR A 69 3.84 5.25 -7.98
C THR A 69 2.37 5.58 -8.13
N LYS A 70 1.49 4.60 -8.39
CA LYS A 70 0.08 4.86 -8.71
C LYS A 70 -0.62 5.79 -7.70
N GLU A 71 -0.44 5.56 -6.40
CA GLU A 71 -1.02 6.38 -5.33
C GLU A 71 -0.52 7.84 -5.34
N ILE A 72 0.73 8.05 -5.76
CA ILE A 72 1.34 9.37 -5.92
C ILE A 72 0.79 10.03 -7.19
N ASP A 73 0.69 9.28 -8.29
CA ASP A 73 0.20 9.79 -9.58
C ASP A 73 -1.26 10.25 -9.46
N ASP A 74 -2.11 9.46 -8.79
CA ASP A 74 -3.49 9.84 -8.49
C ASP A 74 -3.58 11.08 -7.60
N ALA A 75 -2.62 11.25 -6.67
CA ALA A 75 -2.56 12.43 -5.81
C ALA A 75 -2.14 13.69 -6.55
N VAL A 76 -1.15 13.59 -7.44
CA VAL A 76 -0.72 14.67 -8.33
C VAL A 76 -1.84 15.08 -9.29
N ALA A 77 -2.61 14.12 -9.79
CA ALA A 77 -3.71 14.37 -10.72
C ALA A 77 -4.84 15.24 -10.13
N ARG A 78 -4.94 15.37 -8.79
CA ARG A 78 -5.88 16.27 -8.13
C ARG A 78 -5.51 17.75 -8.28
N GLY A 79 -4.28 18.06 -8.69
CA GLY A 79 -3.81 19.42 -8.92
C GLY A 79 -3.20 20.11 -7.69
N PRO A 80 -2.76 21.36 -7.86
CA PRO A 80 -2.10 22.13 -6.81
C PRO A 80 -3.03 22.42 -5.63
N PHE A 81 -2.45 22.53 -4.43
CA PHE A 81 -3.17 22.89 -3.21
C PHE A 81 -2.30 23.77 -2.31
N PRO A 82 -2.90 24.74 -1.58
CA PRO A 82 -2.18 25.51 -0.58
C PRO A 82 -1.88 24.63 0.63
N LEU A 83 -0.59 24.49 0.94
CA LEU A 83 -0.11 23.82 2.13
C LEU A 83 0.11 24.86 3.23
N ARG A 84 -0.84 24.93 4.16
CA ARG A 84 -0.77 25.79 5.34
C ARG A 84 0.06 25.16 6.45
N LYS A 85 0.99 25.93 7.01
CA LYS A 85 1.71 25.54 8.22
C LYS A 85 0.70 25.37 9.36
N GLN A 86 0.76 24.21 10.01
CA GLN A 86 -0.06 23.88 11.16
C GLN A 86 0.64 24.33 12.47
N PRO A 87 -0.09 24.40 13.59
CA PRO A 87 0.50 24.67 14.90
C PRO A 87 1.62 23.67 15.24
N ASP A 88 2.72 24.17 15.80
CA ASP A 88 3.93 23.37 16.05
C ASP A 88 3.72 22.17 16.98
N HIS A 89 2.70 22.24 17.85
CA HIS A 89 2.35 21.23 18.85
C HIS A 89 1.22 20.30 18.40
N ARG A 90 0.90 20.27 17.10
CA ARG A 90 -0.13 19.35 16.58
C ARG A 90 0.35 17.91 16.71
N THR A 91 -0.32 17.13 17.55
CA THR A 91 0.06 15.75 17.85
C THR A 91 0.16 14.89 16.60
N GLY A 92 1.28 14.16 16.51
CA GLY A 92 1.61 13.25 15.42
C GLY A 92 2.04 13.90 14.11
N LEU A 93 1.95 15.22 13.98
CA LEU A 93 2.39 15.94 12.79
C LEU A 93 3.87 16.32 12.90
N VAL A 94 4.62 16.06 11.83
CA VAL A 94 5.95 16.63 11.61
C VAL A 94 5.88 17.52 10.38
N GLN A 95 6.45 18.71 10.50
CA GLN A 95 6.55 19.69 9.43
C GLN A 95 8.02 19.99 9.17
N GLY A 96 8.40 20.09 7.91
CA GLY A 96 9.79 20.28 7.54
C GLY A 96 9.97 20.76 6.11
N ARG A 97 11.22 20.85 5.69
CA ARG A 97 11.58 21.16 4.31
C ARG A 97 12.74 20.29 3.84
N ILE A 98 12.75 20.01 2.55
CA ILE A 98 13.90 19.47 1.81
C ILE A 98 14.48 20.66 1.06
N LYS A 99 15.75 20.95 1.30
CA LYS A 99 16.48 22.06 0.66
C LYS A 99 17.90 21.61 0.35
N ASP A 100 18.31 21.72 -0.91
CA ASP A 100 19.67 21.42 -1.38
C ASP A 100 20.16 20.02 -0.96
N GLY A 101 19.30 19.01 -1.15
CA GLY A 101 19.58 17.61 -0.83
C GLY A 101 19.67 17.32 0.67
N LYS A 102 19.12 18.18 1.53
CA LYS A 102 19.12 18.01 2.99
C LYS A 102 17.71 18.10 3.56
N VAL A 103 17.47 17.37 4.65
CA VAL A 103 16.19 17.34 5.37
C VAL A 103 16.28 18.24 6.60
N TYR A 104 15.30 19.12 6.75
CA TYR A 104 15.17 20.05 7.86
C TYR A 104 13.82 19.86 8.56
N ILE A 105 13.85 19.76 9.89
CA ILE A 105 12.69 19.62 10.76
C ILE A 105 12.32 20.99 11.31
N ILE A 106 11.15 21.49 10.96
CA ILE A 106 10.64 22.80 11.37
C ILE A 106 9.85 22.67 12.66
N SER A 107 8.92 21.71 12.72
CA SER A 107 8.12 21.49 13.93
C SER A 107 7.71 20.04 14.10
N THR A 108 7.51 19.64 15.36
CA THR A 108 6.97 18.36 15.79
C THR A 108 6.42 18.52 17.19
N ASP A 109 5.39 17.74 17.54
CA ASP A 109 4.93 17.65 18.93
C ASP A 109 6.09 17.15 19.83
N PRO A 110 6.50 17.91 20.86
CA PRO A 110 7.58 17.54 21.76
C PRO A 110 7.16 16.53 22.85
N SER A 111 5.86 16.25 23.00
CA SER A 111 5.28 15.49 24.11
C SER A 111 4.72 14.13 23.69
N LEU A 112 5.19 13.59 22.57
CA LEU A 112 4.77 12.29 22.06
C LEU A 112 5.19 11.14 23.01
N PRO A 113 4.34 10.11 23.16
CA PRO A 113 4.72 8.89 23.86
C PRO A 113 5.83 8.15 23.10
N ARG A 114 6.57 7.29 23.82
CA ARG A 114 7.79 6.62 23.30
C ARG A 114 7.55 5.88 21.98
N ASN A 115 6.46 5.15 21.83
CA ASN A 115 6.14 4.41 20.61
C ASN A 115 5.96 5.36 19.41
N MET A 116 5.27 6.48 19.60
CA MET A 116 5.10 7.48 18.54
C MET A 116 6.41 8.18 18.18
N LEU A 117 7.30 8.41 19.15
CA LEU A 117 8.65 8.91 18.84
C LEU A 117 9.42 7.93 17.95
N GLN A 118 9.33 6.63 18.21
CA GLN A 118 9.96 5.59 17.39
C GLN A 118 9.40 5.56 15.96
N GLU A 119 8.08 5.69 15.81
CA GLU A 119 7.41 5.76 14.50
C GLU A 119 7.86 7.00 13.72
N ARG A 120 7.85 8.18 14.37
CA ARG A 120 8.33 9.45 13.82
C ARG A 120 9.76 9.36 13.32
N ASP A 121 10.67 8.92 14.20
CA ASP A 121 12.09 8.89 13.89
C ASP A 121 12.38 7.85 12.80
N SER A 122 11.64 6.74 12.77
CA SER A 122 11.71 5.75 11.70
C SER A 122 11.34 6.34 10.35
N VAL A 123 10.24 7.11 10.25
CA VAL A 123 9.87 7.81 9.01
C VAL A 123 10.94 8.81 8.58
N LEU A 124 11.51 9.56 9.51
CA LEU A 124 12.55 10.54 9.21
C LEU A 124 13.87 9.89 8.75
N HIS A 125 14.22 8.73 9.30
CA HIS A 125 15.35 7.95 8.80
C HIS A 125 15.12 7.42 7.38
N GLN A 126 13.91 6.95 7.07
CA GLN A 126 13.57 6.53 5.70
C GLN A 126 13.67 7.69 4.71
N LEU A 127 13.07 8.84 5.08
CA LEU A 127 13.11 10.06 4.28
C LEU A 127 14.55 10.52 4.03
N HIS A 128 15.35 10.59 5.10
CA HIS A 128 16.77 10.97 5.00
C HIS A 128 17.56 9.99 4.14
N ARG A 129 17.41 8.68 4.33
CA ARG A 129 18.01 7.65 3.48
C ARG A 129 17.68 7.88 2.01
N ALA A 130 16.40 8.09 1.69
CA ALA A 130 15.94 8.29 0.31
C ALA A 130 16.56 9.53 -0.34
N VAL A 131 16.73 10.62 0.44
CA VAL A 131 17.34 11.89 0.02
C VAL A 131 18.84 11.73 -0.22
N ILE A 132 19.61 11.25 0.77
CA ILE A 132 21.09 11.21 0.68
C ILE A 132 21.61 10.17 -0.31
N THR A 133 20.83 9.13 -0.59
CA THR A 133 21.19 8.08 -1.55
C THR A 133 20.64 8.35 -2.96
N SER A 134 19.98 9.50 -3.17
CA SER A 134 19.40 9.81 -4.48
C SER A 134 20.48 10.04 -5.53
N PRO A 135 20.42 9.36 -6.69
CA PRO A 135 21.42 9.53 -7.75
C PRO A 135 21.26 10.84 -8.52
N SER A 136 20.12 11.54 -8.34
CA SER A 136 19.85 12.86 -8.92
C SER A 136 19.33 13.81 -7.83
N PRO A 137 19.58 15.13 -7.96
CA PRO A 137 19.06 16.11 -7.01
C PRO A 137 17.54 16.02 -6.89
N LEU A 138 17.04 15.99 -5.65
CA LEU A 138 15.61 16.08 -5.35
C LEU A 138 15.18 17.56 -5.34
N PRO A 139 13.95 17.87 -5.76
CA PRO A 139 13.44 19.24 -5.73
C PRO A 139 13.33 19.77 -4.30
N ASN A 140 13.54 21.07 -4.15
CA ASN A 140 13.24 21.76 -2.90
C ASN A 140 11.73 21.73 -2.66
N THR A 141 11.30 21.36 -1.45
CA THR A 141 9.89 21.34 -1.07
C THR A 141 9.71 21.45 0.43
N ILE A 142 8.62 22.06 0.88
CA ILE A 142 8.12 21.89 2.24
C ILE A 142 7.32 20.58 2.30
N PHE A 143 7.18 20.00 3.49
CA PHE A 143 6.38 18.80 3.69
C PHE A 143 5.71 18.81 5.07
N ALA A 144 4.63 18.05 5.16
CA ALA A 144 4.01 17.65 6.41
C ALA A 144 3.70 16.15 6.36
N PHE A 145 4.05 15.39 7.39
CA PHE A 145 3.60 14.01 7.54
C PHE A 145 2.98 13.75 8.90
N ASN A 146 2.02 12.85 8.93
CA ASN A 146 1.25 12.46 10.10
C ASN A 146 1.53 11.00 10.45
N ILE A 147 1.98 10.77 11.68
CA ILE A 147 2.28 9.42 12.19
C ILE A 147 1.08 8.74 12.85
N LEU A 148 -0.05 9.43 13.01
CA LEU A 148 -1.24 8.83 13.60
C LEU A 148 -1.87 7.82 12.63
N ASP A 149 -2.51 6.79 13.17
CA ASP A 149 -3.28 5.80 12.42
C ASP A 149 -4.34 6.45 11.53
N THR A 150 -5.02 7.47 12.05
CA THR A 150 -6.03 8.24 11.30
C THR A 150 -5.32 9.19 10.34
N PRO A 151 -5.57 9.08 9.03
CA PRO A 151 -4.92 9.94 8.05
C PRO A 151 -5.37 11.40 8.20
N MET A 152 -4.42 12.31 8.02
CA MET A 152 -4.65 13.75 8.06
C MET A 152 -4.60 14.32 6.63
N ASN A 153 -5.54 15.22 6.34
CA ASN A 153 -5.58 15.91 5.04
C ASN A 153 -4.34 16.79 4.83
N ASN A 154 -3.92 16.99 3.58
CA ASN A 154 -2.75 17.81 3.22
C ASN A 154 -1.46 17.38 3.95
N SER A 155 -1.28 16.07 4.13
CA SER A 155 -0.08 15.48 4.70
C SER A 155 0.22 14.11 4.11
N TRP A 156 1.46 13.66 4.25
CA TRP A 156 1.81 12.26 4.05
C TRP A 156 1.31 11.42 5.24
N ALA A 157 0.64 10.31 4.98
CA ALA A 157 0.06 9.43 6.00
C ALA A 157 0.27 7.95 5.63
N PHE A 158 0.22 7.04 6.59
CA PHE A 158 0.48 5.62 6.32
C PHE A 158 -0.62 4.93 5.50
N SER A 159 -1.83 5.48 5.50
CA SER A 159 -2.95 4.99 4.71
C SER A 159 -3.85 6.14 4.25
N ARG A 160 -4.80 5.83 3.38
CA ARG A 160 -5.97 6.69 3.11
C ARG A 160 -7.24 5.86 3.08
N SER A 161 -8.38 6.48 3.36
CA SER A 161 -9.67 5.84 3.14
C SER A 161 -9.93 5.64 1.63
N ASN A 162 -10.61 4.56 1.26
CA ASN A 162 -11.18 4.35 -0.08
C ASN A 162 -12.66 4.72 -0.16
N ASP A 163 -13.19 5.42 0.84
CA ASP A 163 -14.58 5.87 0.85
C ASP A 163 -14.84 6.90 -0.25
N PRO A 164 -15.71 6.60 -1.23
CA PRO A 164 -16.03 7.53 -2.32
C PRO A 164 -16.77 8.79 -1.83
N HIS A 165 -17.33 8.78 -0.61
CA HIS A 165 -18.04 9.92 -0.04
C HIS A 165 -17.13 10.94 0.64
N ILE A 166 -15.83 10.65 0.79
CA ILE A 166 -14.88 11.64 1.31
C ILE A 166 -14.54 12.63 0.19
N GLU A 167 -15.37 13.66 0.08
CA GLU A 167 -15.15 14.79 -0.81
C GLU A 167 -13.96 15.63 -0.31
N ASN A 168 -13.10 16.09 -1.23
CA ASN A 168 -11.95 16.95 -0.95
C ASN A 168 -10.83 16.33 -0.07
N GLY A 169 -10.79 15.00 0.03
CA GLY A 169 -9.66 14.29 0.65
C GLY A 169 -8.38 14.40 -0.17
N ASN A 170 -7.39 15.14 0.32
CA ASN A 170 -6.04 15.22 -0.23
C ASN A 170 -5.06 14.43 0.66
N TYR A 171 -5.14 13.11 0.54
CA TYR A 171 -4.27 12.18 1.25
C TYR A 171 -3.12 11.71 0.36
N TRP A 172 -1.94 11.63 0.94
CA TRP A 172 -0.73 11.16 0.28
C TRP A 172 -0.18 9.98 1.06
N VAL A 173 -0.16 8.81 0.46
CA VAL A 173 0.23 7.60 1.19
C VAL A 173 1.75 7.48 1.20
N MET A 174 2.35 7.35 2.37
CA MET A 174 3.79 7.09 2.55
C MET A 174 4.07 5.63 2.95
N PRO A 175 5.31 5.14 2.76
CA PRO A 175 5.72 3.85 3.28
C PRO A 175 5.57 3.76 4.80
N HIS A 176 5.27 2.56 5.30
CA HIS A 176 5.09 2.31 6.72
C HIS A 176 6.41 2.47 7.50
N PHE A 177 6.35 2.94 8.75
CA PHE A 177 7.55 3.17 9.57
C PHE A 177 8.43 1.91 9.76
N SER A 178 7.82 0.71 9.68
CA SER A 178 8.51 -0.57 9.84
C SER A 178 9.56 -0.88 8.77
N PHE A 179 9.55 -0.20 7.61
CA PHE A 179 10.65 -0.27 6.63
C PHE A 179 12.00 0.20 7.21
N TRP A 180 11.96 0.94 8.32
CA TRP A 180 13.13 1.26 9.12
C TRP A 180 13.15 0.51 10.44
N SER A 181 12.10 0.62 11.25
CA SER A 181 12.03 -0.05 12.55
C SER A 181 10.62 -0.19 13.08
N TRP A 182 10.32 -1.36 13.63
CA TRP A 182 9.22 -1.57 14.57
C TRP A 182 9.77 -2.36 15.75
N PRO A 183 10.09 -1.71 16.88
CA PRO A 183 10.86 -2.32 17.97
C PRO A 183 10.02 -3.24 18.87
N LEU A 184 9.17 -4.07 18.26
CA LEU A 184 8.50 -5.20 18.89
C LEU A 184 9.28 -6.47 18.55
N SER A 185 9.60 -7.27 19.57
CA SER A 185 10.44 -8.47 19.43
C SER A 185 9.89 -9.50 18.43
N PHE A 186 8.58 -9.52 18.24
CA PHE A 186 7.87 -10.41 17.33
C PHE A 186 7.55 -9.78 15.96
N ILE A 187 8.04 -8.56 15.65
CA ILE A 187 7.87 -7.93 14.32
C ILE A 187 9.22 -7.55 13.72
N GLY A 188 9.92 -6.57 14.31
CA GLY A 188 11.19 -6.06 13.77
C GLY A 188 11.06 -5.22 12.50
N THR A 189 12.17 -5.09 11.78
CA THR A 189 12.25 -4.35 10.51
C THR A 189 11.75 -5.21 9.34
N VAL A 190 11.29 -4.58 8.26
CA VAL A 190 10.79 -5.31 7.08
C VAL A 190 11.85 -6.22 6.49
N ASP A 191 13.09 -5.77 6.32
CA ASP A 191 14.18 -6.56 5.75
C ASP A 191 14.56 -7.77 6.62
N GLN A 192 14.62 -7.60 7.94
CA GLN A 192 14.86 -8.71 8.87
C GLN A 192 13.73 -9.74 8.82
N ALA A 193 12.47 -9.28 8.83
CA ALA A 193 11.32 -10.16 8.72
C ALA A 193 11.31 -10.91 7.37
N LEU A 194 11.58 -10.22 6.26
CA LEU A 194 11.65 -10.83 4.93
C LEU A 194 12.74 -11.91 4.85
N SER A 195 13.91 -11.69 5.47
CA SER A 195 14.96 -12.71 5.53
C SER A 195 14.49 -13.98 6.24
N LYS A 196 13.86 -13.83 7.41
CA LYS A 196 13.34 -14.99 8.18
C LYS A 196 12.19 -15.70 7.44
N ILE A 197 11.31 -14.92 6.81
CA ILE A 197 10.21 -15.44 5.98
C ILE A 197 10.77 -16.24 4.80
N GLU A 198 11.83 -15.74 4.14
CA GLU A 198 12.50 -16.45 3.05
C GLU A 198 13.03 -17.82 3.51
N ASP A 199 13.63 -17.89 4.70
CA ASP A 199 14.13 -19.15 5.25
C ASP A 199 12.99 -20.13 5.55
N ILE A 200 11.85 -19.68 6.07
CA ILE A 200 10.67 -20.54 6.29
C ILE A 200 10.13 -21.06 4.95
N GLU A 201 9.94 -20.17 3.98
CA GLU A 201 9.30 -20.49 2.69
C GLU A 201 10.18 -21.35 1.78
N LYS A 202 11.51 -21.27 1.92
CA LYS A 202 12.45 -22.19 1.26
C LYS A 202 12.37 -23.62 1.81
N ASN A 203 12.08 -23.75 3.09
CA ASN A 203 12.15 -25.03 3.81
C ASN A 203 10.78 -25.64 4.12
N THR A 204 9.68 -24.99 3.75
CA THR A 204 8.32 -25.44 4.03
C THR A 204 7.48 -25.41 2.75
N GLN A 205 7.14 -26.58 2.24
CA GLN A 205 6.23 -26.71 1.10
C GLN A 205 4.79 -26.40 1.52
N TRP A 206 3.96 -25.97 0.57
CA TRP A 206 2.53 -25.68 0.83
C TRP A 206 1.80 -26.82 1.54
N THR A 207 2.08 -28.07 1.15
CA THR A 207 1.47 -29.28 1.73
C THR A 207 1.86 -29.52 3.19
N GLU A 208 2.99 -28.96 3.63
CA GLU A 208 3.53 -29.08 4.99
C GLU A 208 3.08 -27.93 5.90
N LYS A 209 2.52 -26.85 5.34
CA LYS A 209 1.97 -25.73 6.12
C LYS A 209 0.79 -26.18 6.97
N ILE A 210 0.67 -25.55 8.15
CA ILE A 210 -0.42 -25.76 9.09
C ILE A 210 -1.74 -25.41 8.41
N ASP A 211 -2.63 -26.39 8.29
CA ASP A 211 -3.93 -26.25 7.61
C ASP A 211 -4.98 -25.58 8.52
N LYS A 212 -4.67 -24.38 9.00
CA LYS A 212 -5.55 -23.55 9.82
C LYS A 212 -5.49 -22.09 9.37
N ALA A 213 -6.58 -21.37 9.59
CA ALA A 213 -6.62 -19.92 9.49
C ALA A 213 -6.08 -19.31 10.78
N VAL A 214 -5.00 -18.53 10.67
CA VAL A 214 -4.33 -17.91 11.82
C VAL A 214 -4.67 -16.45 11.95
N TRP A 215 -4.89 -16.02 13.20
CA TRP A 215 -4.96 -14.62 13.59
C TRP A 215 -4.50 -14.42 15.02
N ARG A 216 -3.71 -13.36 15.25
CA ARG A 216 -3.44 -12.80 16.58
C ARG A 216 -3.66 -11.30 16.52
N GLY A 217 -4.23 -10.67 17.53
CA GLY A 217 -4.29 -9.21 17.57
C GLY A 217 -5.07 -8.66 18.75
N THR A 218 -5.04 -7.34 18.91
CA THR A 218 -5.88 -6.63 19.89
C THR A 218 -7.35 -6.77 19.51
N GLY A 219 -8.12 -7.52 20.27
CA GLY A 219 -9.51 -7.89 19.92
C GLY A 219 -10.53 -6.75 19.94
N TRP A 220 -10.23 -5.64 20.62
CA TRP A 220 -11.15 -4.51 20.77
C TRP A 220 -10.92 -3.35 19.80
N PHE A 221 -9.89 -3.41 18.95
CA PHE A 221 -9.66 -2.40 17.90
C PHE A 221 -10.48 -2.71 16.67
N ASN A 222 -11.29 -1.75 16.23
CA ASN A 222 -12.17 -1.92 15.08
C ASN A 222 -12.27 -0.60 14.32
N THR A 223 -12.57 -0.68 13.03
CA THR A 223 -12.83 0.50 12.22
C THR A 223 -14.13 1.13 12.67
N VAL A 224 -14.29 2.44 12.45
CA VAL A 224 -15.56 3.14 12.73
C VAL A 224 -16.73 2.46 12.02
N GLY A 225 -16.44 1.91 10.83
CA GLY A 225 -17.41 1.28 9.97
C GLY A 225 -17.82 -0.15 10.35
N ASN A 226 -16.92 -0.94 10.93
CA ASN A 226 -17.22 -2.31 11.31
C ASN A 226 -16.73 -2.59 12.74
N LYS A 227 -17.60 -2.29 13.71
CA LYS A 227 -17.31 -2.43 15.15
C LYS A 227 -17.22 -3.88 15.62
N ASP A 228 -17.68 -4.83 14.81
CA ASP A 228 -17.66 -6.27 15.13
C ASP A 228 -16.58 -7.04 14.36
N LEU A 229 -15.72 -6.35 13.60
CA LEU A 229 -14.71 -6.98 12.75
C LEU A 229 -13.83 -7.98 13.53
N ARG A 230 -13.19 -7.56 14.62
CA ARG A 230 -12.31 -8.46 15.39
C ARG A 230 -13.07 -9.33 16.41
N PRO A 231 -14.05 -8.81 17.18
CA PRO A 231 -14.82 -9.64 18.09
C PRO A 231 -15.57 -10.77 17.36
N GLY A 232 -16.21 -10.46 16.23
CA GLY A 232 -16.88 -11.42 15.37
C GLY A 232 -15.94 -12.51 14.85
N LEU A 233 -14.73 -12.14 14.38
CA LEU A 233 -13.70 -13.09 13.95
C LEU A 233 -13.33 -14.08 15.07
N ILE A 234 -13.05 -13.55 16.27
CA ILE A 234 -12.67 -14.35 17.44
C ILE A 234 -13.81 -15.32 17.80
N GLN A 235 -15.04 -14.84 17.81
CA GLN A 235 -16.21 -15.67 18.12
C GLN A 235 -16.42 -16.77 17.06
N LYS A 236 -16.25 -16.46 15.77
CA LYS A 236 -16.40 -17.42 14.67
C LYS A 236 -15.31 -18.49 14.67
N GLY A 237 -14.09 -18.15 15.08
CA GLY A 237 -12.97 -19.08 15.20
C GLY A 237 -12.95 -19.92 16.48
N LYS A 238 -13.78 -19.60 17.48
CA LYS A 238 -13.76 -20.27 18.78
C LYS A 238 -14.11 -21.76 18.65
N GLU A 239 -13.24 -22.62 19.20
CA GLU A 239 -13.42 -24.08 19.25
C GLU A 239 -13.57 -24.73 17.86
N LYS A 240 -13.06 -24.07 16.81
CA LYS A 240 -13.08 -24.59 15.44
C LYS A 240 -11.74 -25.23 15.09
N GLU A 241 -11.77 -26.45 14.56
CA GLU A 241 -10.56 -27.18 14.18
C GLU A 241 -9.78 -26.49 13.04
N TRP A 242 -10.46 -25.74 12.17
CA TRP A 242 -9.85 -24.96 11.10
C TRP A 242 -9.24 -23.63 11.56
N ALA A 243 -9.45 -23.23 12.81
CA ALA A 243 -9.06 -21.92 13.31
C ALA A 243 -7.90 -22.00 14.31
N ASP A 244 -6.98 -21.05 14.16
CA ASP A 244 -6.01 -20.65 15.16
C ASP A 244 -6.14 -19.14 15.35
N ILE A 245 -7.28 -18.72 15.88
CA ILE A 245 -7.71 -17.32 15.98
C ILE A 245 -7.85 -16.97 17.46
N GLU A 246 -6.99 -16.07 17.94
CA GLU A 246 -7.00 -15.65 19.34
C GLU A 246 -6.70 -14.15 19.48
N ALA A 247 -7.35 -13.51 20.45
CA ALA A 247 -6.90 -12.19 20.92
C ALA A 247 -5.53 -12.30 21.59
N LEU A 248 -4.70 -11.26 21.44
CA LEU A 248 -3.43 -11.17 22.14
C LEU A 248 -3.66 -11.07 23.66
N LYS A 249 -2.97 -11.93 24.41
CA LYS A 249 -2.89 -11.92 25.86
C LYS A 249 -1.71 -11.05 26.29
N TRP A 250 -1.96 -9.75 26.35
CA TRP A 250 -0.95 -8.73 26.67
C TRP A 250 -0.43 -8.89 28.10
N ASN A 251 0.91 -8.95 28.26
CA ASN A 251 1.58 -8.95 29.57
C ASN A 251 1.69 -7.54 30.14
N THR A 252 1.96 -6.59 29.26
CA THR A 252 2.01 -5.15 29.51
C THR A 252 1.25 -4.44 28.39
N ASN A 253 0.90 -3.17 28.57
CA ASN A 253 0.19 -2.39 27.55
C ASN A 253 1.07 -2.22 26.29
N SER A 254 0.95 -3.16 25.34
CA SER A 254 1.46 -3.11 23.96
C SER A 254 2.92 -3.49 23.71
N GLU A 255 3.67 -4.04 24.67
CA GLU A 255 5.09 -4.40 24.43
C GLU A 255 5.31 -5.90 24.21
N SER A 256 4.57 -6.76 24.93
CA SER A 256 4.66 -8.22 24.78
C SER A 256 3.35 -8.91 25.11
N ALA A 257 3.14 -10.09 24.53
CA ALA A 257 1.97 -10.92 24.78
C ALA A 257 2.36 -12.41 24.83
N GLU A 258 1.71 -13.17 25.71
CA GLU A 258 2.02 -14.59 25.97
C GLU A 258 1.81 -15.49 24.74
N ASN A 259 0.78 -15.19 23.96
CA ASN A 259 0.40 -15.94 22.75
C ASN A 259 0.75 -15.19 21.46
N ALA A 260 1.70 -14.25 21.52
CA ALA A 260 2.21 -13.59 20.32
C ALA A 260 2.88 -14.63 19.41
N ILE A 261 2.62 -14.50 18.11
CA ILE A 261 3.29 -15.27 17.06
C ILE A 261 4.28 -14.32 16.38
N GLY A 262 5.52 -14.77 16.17
CA GLY A 262 6.50 -14.03 15.39
C GLY A 262 5.95 -13.73 14.00
N ILE A 263 6.19 -12.54 13.47
CA ILE A 263 5.59 -12.13 12.19
C ILE A 263 5.95 -13.09 11.04
N GLU A 264 7.14 -13.70 11.10
CA GLU A 264 7.62 -14.73 10.19
C GLU A 264 6.86 -16.06 10.33
N ASP A 265 6.43 -16.41 11.55
CA ASP A 265 5.80 -17.70 11.83
C ASP A 265 4.37 -17.79 11.30
N PHE A 266 3.73 -16.66 10.98
CA PHE A 266 2.48 -16.63 10.21
C PHE A 266 2.63 -17.35 8.87
N CYS A 267 3.82 -17.33 8.27
CA CYS A 267 4.10 -18.02 7.01
C CYS A 267 4.09 -19.55 7.13
N ARG A 268 4.03 -20.11 8.35
CA ARG A 268 3.85 -21.57 8.55
C ARG A 268 2.41 -22.02 8.31
N TYR A 269 1.45 -21.10 8.25
CA TYR A 269 0.03 -21.40 8.08
C TYR A 269 -0.39 -21.27 6.61
N LYS A 270 -1.39 -22.07 6.20
CA LYS A 270 -1.97 -21.96 4.85
C LYS A 270 -2.79 -20.68 4.67
N TYR A 271 -3.51 -20.26 5.70
CA TYR A 271 -4.40 -19.10 5.63
C TYR A 271 -4.07 -18.10 6.73
N ILE A 272 -3.81 -16.86 6.35
CA ILE A 272 -3.58 -15.74 7.26
C ILE A 272 -4.81 -14.84 7.19
N VAL A 273 -5.48 -14.61 8.32
CA VAL A 273 -6.58 -13.65 8.36
C VAL A 273 -6.00 -12.25 8.56
N TYR A 274 -6.34 -11.32 7.67
CA TYR A 274 -6.02 -9.91 7.84
C TYR A 274 -7.26 -9.15 8.34
N THR A 275 -7.05 -8.31 9.36
CA THR A 275 -8.07 -7.38 9.86
C THR A 275 -7.49 -5.98 9.97
N GLU A 276 -8.31 -5.02 9.59
CA GLU A 276 -8.10 -3.62 9.94
C GLU A 276 -8.16 -3.41 11.46
N GLY A 277 -7.55 -2.32 11.92
CA GLY A 277 -7.57 -1.87 13.31
C GLY A 277 -8.51 -0.70 13.45
N ILE A 278 -8.03 0.40 14.04
CA ILE A 278 -8.72 1.69 13.97
C ILE A 278 -8.80 2.14 12.50
N THR A 279 -7.69 1.99 11.77
CA THR A 279 -7.60 2.17 10.33
C THR A 279 -6.96 0.93 9.68
N TYR A 280 -5.86 1.06 8.96
CA TYR A 280 -5.08 -0.06 8.43
C TYR A 280 -4.44 -0.88 9.57
N SER A 281 -3.90 -2.06 9.24
CA SER A 281 -2.92 -2.73 10.12
C SER A 281 -1.59 -2.86 9.39
N GLY A 282 -0.52 -2.34 10.01
CA GLY A 282 0.85 -2.40 9.49
C GLY A 282 1.39 -3.82 9.26
N ARG A 283 0.69 -4.86 9.74
CA ARG A 283 1.06 -6.26 9.51
C ARG A 283 0.80 -6.77 8.10
N LEU A 284 -0.06 -6.09 7.33
CA LEU A 284 -0.44 -6.49 5.98
C LEU A 284 0.77 -6.76 5.09
N LEU A 285 1.73 -5.84 5.10
CA LEU A 285 2.94 -5.92 4.27
C LEU A 285 3.76 -7.18 4.59
N PHE A 286 3.81 -7.62 5.84
CA PHE A 286 4.55 -8.82 6.22
C PHE A 286 3.78 -10.08 5.83
N HIS A 287 2.47 -10.11 6.06
CA HIS A 287 1.61 -11.23 5.65
C HIS A 287 1.67 -11.45 4.12
N GLN A 288 1.77 -10.37 3.35
CA GLN A 288 1.88 -10.41 1.89
C GLN A 288 3.19 -11.03 1.40
N ALA A 289 4.22 -11.14 2.25
CA ALA A 289 5.46 -11.82 1.92
C ALA A 289 5.39 -13.35 2.07
N CYS A 290 4.38 -13.90 2.75
CA CYS A 290 4.20 -15.34 2.88
C CYS A 290 3.58 -15.95 1.61
N ALA A 291 3.98 -17.19 1.28
CA ALA A 291 3.23 -18.06 0.38
C ALA A 291 2.04 -18.68 1.14
N SER A 292 1.19 -17.81 1.66
CA SER A 292 -0.02 -18.10 2.43
C SER A 292 -1.17 -17.28 1.85
N ILE A 293 -2.39 -17.80 1.88
CA ILE A 293 -3.55 -17.05 1.39
C ILE A 293 -3.93 -16.03 2.45
N ILE A 294 -4.03 -14.76 2.05
CA ILE A 294 -4.68 -13.75 2.89
C ILE A 294 -6.19 -13.82 2.70
N LEU A 295 -6.90 -14.04 3.80
CA LEU A 295 -8.36 -13.96 3.90
C LEU A 295 -8.72 -12.67 4.65
N THR A 296 -9.54 -11.80 4.06
CA THR A 296 -9.89 -10.54 4.70
C THR A 296 -11.18 -9.95 4.16
N PRO A 297 -12.00 -9.24 4.96
CA PRO A 297 -13.01 -8.36 4.40
C PRO A 297 -12.38 -7.31 3.48
N PRO A 298 -13.10 -6.80 2.48
CA PRO A 298 -12.58 -5.74 1.61
C PRO A 298 -11.98 -4.59 2.44
N PRO A 299 -10.67 -4.28 2.30
CA PRO A 299 -10.04 -3.22 3.08
C PRO A 299 -10.68 -1.86 2.80
N THR A 300 -10.83 -1.05 3.85
CA THR A 300 -11.37 0.31 3.75
C THR A 300 -10.27 1.38 3.79
N TYR A 301 -9.09 1.03 4.27
CA TYR A 301 -7.89 1.84 4.28
C TYR A 301 -6.81 1.23 3.37
N LEU A 302 -6.32 2.03 2.43
CA LEU A 302 -5.33 1.62 1.44
C LEU A 302 -3.95 2.14 1.81
N LEU A 303 -2.97 1.25 1.70
CA LEU A 303 -1.53 1.52 1.78
C LEU A 303 -0.96 1.79 0.38
N HIS A 304 0.29 2.25 0.33
CA HIS A 304 1.00 2.57 -0.91
C HIS A 304 1.12 1.42 -1.92
N ASN A 305 0.91 0.17 -1.49
CA ASN A 305 0.98 -1.03 -2.31
C ASN A 305 -0.36 -1.78 -2.44
N THR A 306 -1.45 -1.25 -1.86
CA THR A 306 -2.74 -1.97 -1.82
C THR A 306 -3.39 -2.11 -3.21
N HIS A 307 -3.11 -1.21 -4.15
CA HIS A 307 -3.61 -1.28 -5.53
C HIS A 307 -3.11 -2.50 -6.31
N PHE A 308 -2.06 -3.19 -5.82
CA PHE A 308 -1.58 -4.44 -6.39
C PHE A 308 -2.42 -5.66 -5.98
N MET A 309 -3.34 -5.50 -5.04
CA MET A 309 -4.29 -6.56 -4.69
C MET A 309 -5.21 -6.86 -5.86
N ARG A 310 -5.35 -8.16 -6.13
CA ARG A 310 -6.23 -8.73 -7.16
C ARG A 310 -7.21 -9.65 -6.44
N PRO A 311 -8.30 -9.11 -5.87
CA PRO A 311 -9.19 -9.90 -5.04
C PRO A 311 -10.12 -10.79 -5.86
N ILE A 312 -10.36 -11.99 -5.34
CA ILE A 312 -11.56 -12.76 -5.64
C ILE A 312 -12.50 -12.65 -4.43
N PHE A 313 -13.76 -12.34 -4.65
CA PHE A 313 -14.76 -12.36 -3.58
C PHE A 313 -15.18 -13.81 -3.36
N SER A 314 -15.09 -14.30 -2.13
CA SER A 314 -15.43 -15.65 -1.71
C SER A 314 -16.86 -16.07 -2.09
N SER A 315 -17.80 -15.13 -2.14
CA SER A 315 -19.17 -15.36 -2.61
C SER A 315 -19.23 -15.99 -4.01
N SER A 316 -18.22 -15.75 -4.85
CA SER A 316 -18.09 -16.39 -6.17
C SER A 316 -17.76 -17.89 -6.14
N PHE A 317 -17.33 -18.44 -5.00
CA PHE A 317 -17.07 -19.87 -4.84
C PHE A 317 -18.34 -20.68 -4.58
N PHE A 318 -19.40 -20.02 -4.12
CA PHE A 318 -20.63 -20.67 -3.67
C PHE A 318 -21.76 -20.40 -4.67
N SER A 319 -22.71 -21.33 -4.75
CA SER A 319 -23.97 -21.04 -5.44
C SER A 319 -24.69 -19.92 -4.69
N ALA A 320 -25.40 -19.04 -5.41
CA ALA A 320 -26.01 -17.83 -4.86
C ALA A 320 -26.69 -18.11 -3.49
N ARG A 321 -26.09 -17.60 -2.41
CA ARG A 321 -26.75 -17.52 -1.10
C ARG A 321 -27.93 -16.55 -1.25
N GLU A 322 -29.01 -16.79 -0.49
CA GLU A 322 -30.01 -15.75 -0.25
C GLU A 322 -29.28 -14.48 0.22
N GLU A 323 -29.72 -13.32 -0.27
CA GLU A 323 -29.06 -12.02 -0.14
C GLU A 323 -28.38 -11.87 1.24
N SER A 324 -27.06 -11.66 1.22
CA SER A 324 -26.34 -11.21 2.42
C SER A 324 -27.08 -9.98 2.93
N PRO A 325 -27.38 -9.87 4.24
CA PRO A 325 -28.09 -8.71 4.77
C PRO A 325 -27.38 -7.46 4.25
N GLU A 326 -28.14 -6.47 3.73
CA GLU A 326 -27.59 -5.22 3.19
C GLU A 326 -26.57 -4.65 4.18
N THR A 327 -25.30 -5.04 4.00
CA THR A 327 -24.21 -4.35 4.66
C THR A 327 -24.26 -3.00 3.98
N GLY A 328 -24.44 -1.90 4.72
CA GLY A 328 -24.50 -0.54 4.17
C GLY A 328 -23.20 -0.08 3.49
N TYR A 329 -22.41 -1.00 2.96
CA TYR A 329 -21.17 -0.85 2.24
C TYR A 329 -21.35 -1.18 0.77
N ASP A 330 -21.23 -0.16 -0.07
CA ASP A 330 -21.10 -0.32 -1.51
C ASP A 330 -19.67 -0.79 -1.87
N TRP A 331 -19.43 -2.10 -1.72
CA TRP A 331 -18.17 -2.71 -2.13
C TRP A 331 -17.96 -2.69 -3.64
N ALA A 332 -19.02 -2.63 -4.43
CA ALA A 332 -18.92 -2.51 -5.88
C ALA A 332 -18.27 -1.19 -6.29
N THR A 333 -18.51 -0.10 -5.56
CA THR A 333 -17.82 1.17 -5.83
C THR A 333 -16.38 1.20 -5.30
N ARG A 334 -16.10 0.61 -4.14
CA ARG A 334 -14.76 0.63 -3.50
C ARG A 334 -13.77 -0.38 -4.11
N TRP A 335 -14.27 -1.54 -4.50
CA TRP A 335 -13.52 -2.66 -5.07
C TRP A 335 -14.26 -3.23 -6.30
N PRO A 336 -14.33 -2.45 -7.41
CA PRO A 336 -15.19 -2.76 -8.56
C PRO A 336 -14.75 -3.98 -9.37
N LYS A 337 -13.52 -4.45 -9.16
CA LYS A 337 -12.92 -5.51 -9.96
C LYS A 337 -12.72 -6.76 -9.11
N THR A 338 -13.43 -7.82 -9.49
CA THR A 338 -13.10 -9.18 -9.08
C THR A 338 -12.21 -9.85 -10.14
N TYR A 339 -11.25 -10.64 -9.69
CA TYR A 339 -10.30 -11.34 -10.55
C TYR A 339 -10.60 -12.84 -10.58
N GLY A 340 -10.28 -13.49 -11.70
CA GLY A 340 -10.37 -14.93 -11.82
C GLY A 340 -9.34 -15.66 -10.97
N GLN A 341 -9.60 -16.94 -10.69
CA GLN A 341 -8.74 -17.81 -9.87
C GLN A 341 -7.29 -17.92 -10.37
N SER A 342 -7.03 -17.69 -11.66
CA SER A 342 -5.70 -17.70 -12.26
C SER A 342 -4.91 -16.39 -12.04
N GLU A 343 -5.59 -15.30 -11.71
CA GLU A 343 -4.99 -13.97 -11.57
C GLU A 343 -5.00 -13.45 -10.12
N ALA A 344 -5.95 -13.93 -9.31
CA ALA A 344 -6.14 -13.46 -7.95
C ALA A 344 -4.93 -13.74 -7.05
N ASN A 345 -4.63 -12.82 -6.14
CA ASN A 345 -3.55 -12.92 -5.15
C ASN A 345 -4.02 -12.70 -3.72
N ILE A 346 -5.33 -12.52 -3.50
CA ILE A 346 -5.96 -12.36 -2.19
C ILE A 346 -7.43 -12.76 -2.31
N ILE A 347 -8.04 -13.18 -1.20
CA ILE A 347 -9.46 -13.52 -1.16
C ILE A 347 -10.18 -12.57 -0.20
N PHE A 348 -11.23 -11.94 -0.71
CA PHE A 348 -12.13 -11.12 0.10
C PHE A 348 -13.28 -11.96 0.64
N VAL A 349 -13.44 -12.00 1.96
CA VAL A 349 -14.52 -12.69 2.68
C VAL A 349 -15.57 -11.70 3.16
N GLU A 350 -16.73 -12.19 3.63
CA GLU A 350 -17.78 -11.32 4.14
C GLU A 350 -17.32 -10.52 5.38
N PRO A 351 -17.73 -9.24 5.53
CA PRO A 351 -17.33 -8.39 6.66
C PRO A 351 -17.72 -8.91 8.05
N ASP A 352 -18.70 -9.81 8.13
CA ASP A 352 -19.17 -10.47 9.35
C ASP A 352 -18.59 -11.89 9.55
N TRP A 353 -17.70 -12.32 8.64
CA TRP A 353 -17.05 -13.63 8.62
C TRP A 353 -18.00 -14.82 8.44
N SER A 354 -19.23 -14.60 7.99
CA SER A 354 -20.26 -15.65 7.84
C SER A 354 -19.89 -16.73 6.82
N ASP A 355 -18.98 -16.46 5.91
CA ASP A 355 -18.53 -17.35 4.85
C ASP A 355 -17.08 -17.85 5.02
N LEU A 356 -16.40 -17.47 6.12
CA LEU A 356 -14.99 -17.78 6.34
C LEU A 356 -14.74 -19.30 6.41
N GLU A 357 -15.55 -20.03 7.19
CA GLU A 357 -15.44 -21.48 7.33
C GLU A 357 -15.67 -22.20 5.98
N GLU A 358 -16.71 -21.79 5.25
CA GLU A 358 -17.02 -22.37 3.93
C GLU A 358 -15.91 -22.09 2.92
N THR A 359 -15.32 -20.89 2.96
CA THR A 359 -14.19 -20.50 2.11
C THR A 359 -12.97 -21.38 2.38
N ILE A 360 -12.64 -21.64 3.63
CA ILE A 360 -11.54 -22.53 3.99
C ILE A 360 -11.83 -23.97 3.51
N MET A 361 -13.06 -24.47 3.66
CA MET A 361 -13.41 -25.80 3.16
C MET A 361 -13.32 -25.90 1.64
N TYR A 362 -13.72 -24.85 0.91
CA TYR A 362 -13.56 -24.78 -0.54
C TYR A 362 -12.08 -24.83 -0.93
N LEU A 363 -11.22 -24.05 -0.28
CA LEU A 363 -9.78 -24.02 -0.58
C LEU A 363 -9.09 -25.34 -0.25
N ARG A 364 -9.53 -26.06 0.80
CA ARG A 364 -9.05 -27.41 1.11
C ARG A 364 -9.39 -28.42 0.03
N LYS A 365 -10.58 -28.30 -0.58
CA LYS A 365 -11.03 -29.15 -1.69
C LYS A 365 -10.38 -28.80 -3.03
N ASN A 366 -9.83 -27.60 -3.17
CA ASN A 366 -9.21 -27.09 -4.39
C ASN A 366 -7.78 -26.56 -4.12
N PRO A 367 -6.84 -27.44 -3.71
CA PRO A 367 -5.51 -27.05 -3.26
C PRO A 367 -4.67 -26.34 -4.33
N GLU A 368 -4.92 -26.58 -5.61
CA GLU A 368 -4.26 -25.91 -6.73
C GLU A 368 -4.64 -24.44 -6.84
N ILE A 369 -5.93 -24.09 -6.63
CA ILE A 369 -6.39 -22.71 -6.55
C ILE A 369 -5.71 -22.03 -5.36
N ALA A 370 -5.77 -22.69 -4.20
CA ALA A 370 -5.23 -22.19 -2.95
C ALA A 370 -3.72 -21.86 -3.08
N THR A 371 -2.94 -22.84 -3.56
CA THR A 371 -1.50 -22.69 -3.78
C THR A 371 -1.19 -21.61 -4.81
N GLY A 372 -1.97 -21.53 -5.89
CA GLY A 372 -1.78 -20.53 -6.94
C GLY A 372 -1.94 -19.10 -6.42
N ILE A 373 -2.98 -18.83 -5.63
CA ILE A 373 -3.24 -17.51 -5.05
C ILE A 373 -2.09 -17.12 -4.10
N ALA A 374 -1.72 -18.03 -3.21
CA ALA A 374 -0.64 -17.82 -2.24
C ALA A 374 0.72 -17.51 -2.89
N LYS A 375 1.10 -18.26 -3.94
CA LYS A 375 2.35 -18.03 -4.67
C LYS A 375 2.35 -16.69 -5.38
N ARG A 376 1.28 -16.34 -6.11
CA ARG A 376 1.17 -15.05 -6.80
C ARG A 376 1.26 -13.86 -5.85
N GLN A 377 0.70 -13.97 -4.64
CA GLN A 377 0.85 -12.93 -3.61
C GLN A 377 2.31 -12.71 -3.27
N ARG A 378 3.01 -13.77 -2.83
CA ARG A 378 4.42 -13.70 -2.44
C ARG A 378 5.32 -13.23 -3.58
N ASP A 379 5.14 -13.80 -4.76
CA ASP A 379 5.94 -13.50 -5.95
C ASP A 379 5.85 -12.01 -6.32
N LEU A 380 4.64 -11.44 -6.17
CA LEU A 380 4.40 -10.02 -6.40
C LEU A 380 4.98 -9.15 -5.28
N PHE A 381 4.57 -9.37 -4.04
CA PHE A 381 4.84 -8.42 -2.96
C PHE A 381 6.30 -8.46 -2.48
N THR A 382 7.01 -9.60 -2.54
CA THR A 382 8.43 -9.65 -2.17
C THR A 382 9.31 -8.69 -2.98
N LYS A 383 8.92 -8.42 -4.24
CA LYS A 383 9.56 -7.40 -5.10
C LYS A 383 9.31 -5.98 -4.57
N TYR A 384 8.06 -5.65 -4.24
CA TYR A 384 7.66 -4.30 -3.82
C TYR A 384 7.95 -3.96 -2.35
N LEU A 385 8.30 -4.96 -1.54
CA LEU A 385 8.74 -4.79 -0.15
C LEU A 385 10.28 -4.66 -0.02
N SER A 386 10.99 -4.59 -1.13
CA SER A 386 12.45 -4.46 -1.15
C SER A 386 12.92 -3.06 -0.73
N PRO A 387 14.15 -2.92 -0.18
CA PRO A 387 14.72 -1.61 0.14
C PRO A 387 14.78 -0.65 -1.05
N ALA A 388 15.06 -1.17 -2.26
CA ALA A 388 15.05 -0.37 -3.47
C ALA A 388 13.66 0.18 -3.79
N SER A 389 12.61 -0.65 -3.67
CA SER A 389 11.21 -0.23 -3.89
C SER A 389 10.82 0.90 -2.93
N GLU A 390 11.17 0.79 -1.64
CA GLU A 390 10.88 1.83 -0.65
C GLU A 390 11.62 3.15 -0.94
N ALA A 391 12.92 3.09 -1.26
CA ALA A 391 13.68 4.27 -1.63
C ALA A 391 13.15 4.93 -2.91
N CYS A 392 12.78 4.13 -3.92
CA CYS A 392 12.14 4.59 -5.15
C CYS A 392 10.79 5.30 -4.86
N TYR A 393 9.97 4.73 -3.99
CA TYR A 393 8.68 5.32 -3.63
C TYR A 393 8.85 6.65 -2.90
N TRP A 394 9.73 6.75 -1.90
CA TRP A 394 10.01 8.01 -1.19
C TRP A 394 10.46 9.12 -2.14
N ARG A 395 11.36 8.79 -3.08
CA ARG A 395 11.83 9.71 -4.11
C ARG A 395 10.75 10.17 -5.05
N ALA A 396 9.87 9.27 -5.47
CA ALA A 396 8.72 9.61 -6.29
C ALA A 396 7.72 10.47 -5.50
N LEU A 397 7.49 10.17 -4.23
CA LEU A 397 6.60 10.93 -3.34
C LEU A 397 7.08 12.38 -3.20
N ILE A 398 8.38 12.61 -2.94
CA ILE A 398 8.97 13.95 -2.86
C ILE A 398 8.77 14.72 -4.17
N ARG A 399 9.08 14.09 -5.32
CA ARG A 399 8.91 14.71 -6.63
C ARG A 399 7.44 15.03 -6.93
N GLY A 400 6.55 14.08 -6.73
CA GLY A 400 5.11 14.25 -6.96
C GLY A 400 4.55 15.37 -6.08
N TRP A 401 4.83 15.33 -4.78
CA TRP A 401 4.40 16.34 -3.82
C TRP A 401 4.89 17.74 -4.19
N SER A 402 6.18 17.89 -4.52
CA SER A 402 6.78 19.20 -4.85
C SER A 402 6.15 19.89 -6.07
N LYS A 403 5.46 19.13 -6.95
CA LYS A 403 4.79 19.68 -8.13
C LYS A 403 3.47 20.40 -7.79
N VAL A 404 2.88 20.10 -6.64
CA VAL A 404 1.49 20.50 -6.33
C VAL A 404 1.29 21.05 -4.92
N ALA A 405 2.23 20.83 -3.99
CA ALA A 405 2.15 21.41 -2.65
C ALA A 405 2.74 22.83 -2.64
N GLU A 406 1.89 23.83 -2.58
CA GLU A 406 2.29 25.25 -2.63
C GLU A 406 2.37 25.83 -1.22
N PRO A 407 3.51 26.37 -0.78
CA PRO A 407 3.60 27.02 0.52
C PRO A 407 2.62 28.17 0.65
N ASP A 408 1.76 28.10 1.67
CA ASP A 408 0.98 29.26 2.10
C ASP A 408 1.83 30.12 3.04
N TYR A 409 2.12 31.34 2.60
CA TYR A 409 2.96 32.32 3.30
C TYR A 409 2.17 33.32 4.16
N GLU A 410 0.84 33.20 4.20
CA GLU A 410 -0.03 34.04 5.02
C GLU A 410 0.06 33.64 6.52
N ASP A 411 -0.18 34.60 7.42
CA ASP A 411 -0.38 34.44 8.88
C ASP A 411 0.49 33.38 9.59
N ASP A 412 1.73 33.73 10.01
CA ASP A 412 2.68 32.82 10.68
C ASP A 412 2.94 31.50 9.90
N GLY A 413 2.80 31.58 8.56
CA GLY A 413 2.97 30.50 7.60
C GLY A 413 4.41 30.00 7.44
N TRP A 414 4.73 29.43 6.29
CA TRP A 414 6.08 28.91 6.05
C TRP A 414 7.10 30.05 5.91
N ALA A 415 8.29 29.90 6.49
CA ALA A 415 9.35 30.87 6.24
C ALA A 415 9.87 30.77 4.79
N GLY A 416 10.36 31.89 4.26
CA GLY A 416 10.95 31.99 2.92
C GLY A 416 12.07 30.98 2.65
N TRP A 417 12.40 30.77 1.38
CA TRP A 417 13.48 29.86 0.96
C TRP A 417 14.87 30.38 1.32
N ASP A 418 14.99 31.70 1.53
CA ASP A 418 16.16 32.44 1.98
C ASP A 418 16.32 32.47 3.51
N ALA A 419 15.37 31.92 4.27
CA ALA A 419 15.50 31.80 5.72
C ALA A 419 16.75 30.99 6.11
N GLU A 420 17.51 31.54 7.06
CA GLU A 420 18.71 30.94 7.63
C GLU A 420 18.53 30.75 9.13
N GLY A 421 18.79 29.54 9.63
CA GLY A 421 18.68 29.23 11.05
C GLY A 421 17.31 28.67 11.46
N PRO A 422 17.25 27.72 12.42
CA PRO A 422 16.00 27.16 12.94
C PRO A 422 15.02 28.22 13.45
N GLU A 423 15.54 29.28 14.08
CA GLU A 423 14.80 30.39 14.65
C GLU A 423 14.03 31.23 13.62
N ASN A 424 14.52 31.26 12.37
CA ASN A 424 13.92 32.00 11.27
C ASN A 424 13.09 31.10 10.35
N GLY A 425 12.87 29.85 10.76
CA GLY A 425 12.01 28.89 10.07
C GLY A 425 12.69 28.06 8.97
N GLU A 426 14.02 28.11 8.81
CA GLU A 426 14.76 27.13 7.99
C GLU A 426 14.50 25.70 8.50
N GLY A 427 14.41 25.56 9.82
CA GLY A 427 14.32 24.29 10.53
C GLY A 427 15.68 23.75 10.94
N MET A 428 15.67 22.72 11.77
CA MET A 428 16.88 22.02 12.23
C MET A 428 17.22 20.86 11.29
N ARG A 429 18.48 20.74 10.88
CA ARG A 429 18.94 19.57 10.12
C ARG A 429 18.58 18.26 10.81
N TRP A 430 18.10 17.29 10.02
CA TRP A 430 17.76 15.97 10.54
C TRP A 430 18.91 15.34 11.33
N GLU A 431 20.16 15.47 10.87
CA GLU A 431 21.33 14.90 11.56
C GLU A 431 21.51 15.44 12.98
N THR A 432 21.17 16.71 13.21
CA THR A 432 21.19 17.32 14.54
C THR A 432 19.94 16.95 15.33
N PHE A 433 18.77 17.02 14.68
CA PHE A 433 17.50 16.69 15.30
C PHE A 433 17.47 15.24 15.81
N SER A 434 18.03 14.28 15.07
CA SER A 434 18.09 12.86 15.46
C SER A 434 18.89 12.63 16.75
N LEU A 435 19.79 13.56 17.12
CA LEU A 435 20.57 13.48 18.35
C LEU A 435 19.87 14.21 19.52
N LEU A 436 19.12 15.28 19.24
CA LEU A 436 18.51 16.12 20.27
C LEU A 436 17.05 15.74 20.59
N GLY A 437 16.33 15.16 19.62
CA GLY A 437 14.92 14.77 19.72
C GLY A 437 13.92 15.93 19.73
N LYS A 438 14.39 17.18 19.58
CA LYS A 438 13.58 18.40 19.61
C LYS A 438 14.17 19.50 18.74
N VAL A 439 13.31 20.32 18.14
CA VAL A 439 13.71 21.58 17.49
C VAL A 439 13.94 22.61 18.59
N ALA A 440 15.02 23.39 18.50
CA ALA A 440 15.28 24.47 19.47
C ALA A 440 14.13 25.49 19.38
N LYS A 441 13.50 25.78 20.52
CA LYS A 441 12.55 26.89 20.63
C LYS A 441 13.34 28.14 21.02
N ASN A 442 13.05 29.26 20.38
CA ASN A 442 13.33 30.56 20.97
C ASN A 442 12.49 30.77 22.22
#